data_AF-A0A3C2E662-F1
#
_entry.id   AF-A0A3C2E662-F1
#
_cell.length_a   1.000
_cell.length_b   1.000
_cell.length_c   1.000
_cell.angle_alpha   90.00
_cell.angle_beta   90.00
_cell.angle_gamma   90.00
#
_symmetry.space_group_name_H-M   'P 1'
#
loop_
_entity.id
_entity.type
_entity.pdbx_description
1 polymer ?
#
loop_
_entity_poly.entity_id
_entity_poly.type
_entity_poly.pdbx_seq_one_letter_code
_entity_poly.pdbx_strand_id
1 'polypeptide(L)' 'FALDLIMDEDGACRGVTAWNLEDGKLHRFRAQTVILATGGYGRAYFSATSAHTCTGDGNAMVLRAGLPLQDM' A
#
# COMPACT_ATOMS: atom_id res chain seq x y z
N PHE A 1 4.84 8.79 -0.03
CA PHE A 1 4.58 7.48 0.57
C PHE A 1 3.09 7.17 0.48
N ALA A 2 2.68 6.03 -0.11
CA ALA A 2 1.26 5.66 -0.19
C ALA A 2 0.77 5.14 1.17
N LEU A 3 -0.40 5.59 1.63
CA LEU A 3 -0.93 5.26 2.95
C LEU A 3 -2.00 4.17 2.85
N ASP A 4 -3.09 4.43 2.10
CA ASP A 4 -4.21 3.51 1.96
C ASP A 4 -4.93 3.65 0.61
N LEU A 5 -5.61 2.58 0.21
CA LEU A 5 -6.53 2.58 -0.92
C LEU A 5 -7.76 3.43 -0.59
N ILE A 6 -8.27 4.13 -1.60
CA ILE A 6 -9.57 4.81 -1.53
C ILE A 6 -10.59 3.84 -2.12
N MET A 7 -11.41 3.22 -1.28
CA MET A 7 -12.48 2.31 -1.69
C MET A 7 -13.82 3.05 -1.72
N ASP A 8 -14.69 2.71 -2.67
CA ASP A 8 -16.09 3.15 -2.64
C ASP A 8 -17.02 2.12 -1.98
N GLU A 9 -18.30 2.45 -1.92
CA GLU A 9 -19.35 1.62 -1.29
C GLU A 9 -19.59 0.30 -2.04
N ASP A 10 -19.27 0.26 -3.34
CA ASP A 10 -19.37 -0.93 -4.20
C ASP A 10 -18.11 -1.82 -4.12
N GLY A 11 -17.10 -1.42 -3.32
CA GLY A 11 -15.84 -2.15 -3.16
C GLY A 11 -14.82 -1.89 -4.27
N ALA A 12 -15.05 -0.93 -5.16
CA ALA A 12 -14.10 -0.57 -6.20
C ALA A 12 -13.02 0.39 -5.67
N CYS A 13 -11.77 0.15 -6.07
CA CYS A 13 -10.67 1.06 -5.77
C CYS A 13 -10.73 2.30 -6.68
N ARG A 14 -10.71 3.48 -6.08
CA ARG A 14 -10.81 4.80 -6.74
C ARG A 14 -9.54 5.64 -6.64
N GLY A 15 -8.46 5.07 -6.10
CA GLY A 15 -7.21 5.80 -5.90
C GLY A 15 -6.47 5.41 -4.63
N VAL A 16 -5.56 6.28 -4.22
CA VAL A 16 -4.79 6.15 -2.97
C VAL A 16 -4.68 7.48 -2.24
N THR A 17 -4.61 7.42 -0.92
CA THR A 17 -4.08 8.53 -0.12
C THR A 17 -2.56 8.39 0.01
N ALA A 18 -1.85 9.50 0.05
CA ALA A 18 -0.40 9.50 0.14
C ALA A 18 0.10 10.68 0.96
N TRP A 19 1.24 10.47 1.60
CA TRP A 19 1.99 11.48 2.34
C TRP A 19 3.20 11.92 1.53
N ASN A 20 3.31 13.22 1.25
CA ASN A 20 4.53 13.81 0.73
C ASN A 20 5.54 13.91 1.86
N LEU A 21 6.66 13.20 1.72
CA LEU A 21 7.71 13.14 2.75
C LEU A 21 8.55 14.41 2.80
N GLU A 22 8.55 15.22 1.74
CA GLU A 22 9.35 16.45 1.68
C GLU A 22 8.69 17.59 2.46
N ASP A 23 7.38 17.82 2.24
CA ASP A 23 6.65 18.97 2.80
C ASP A 23 5.55 18.60 3.80
N GLY A 24 5.38 17.31 4.07
CA GLY A 24 4.42 16.81 5.04
C GLY A 24 2.96 16.76 4.57
N LYS A 25 2.65 17.22 3.35
CA LYS A 25 1.26 17.31 2.89
C LYS A 25 0.65 15.94 2.59
N LEU A 26 -0.66 15.84 2.78
CA LEU A 26 -1.45 14.69 2.35
C LEU A 26 -2.05 14.94 0.97
N HIS A 27 -1.93 13.95 0.10
CA HIS A 27 -2.45 13.96 -1.26
C HIS A 27 -3.46 12.84 -1.44
N ARG A 28 -4.48 13.09 -2.28
CA ARG A 28 -5.38 12.07 -2.80
C ARG A 28 -5.13 11.94 -4.29
N PHE A 29 -4.69 10.76 -4.73
CA PHE A 29 -4.51 10.45 -6.13
C PHE A 29 -5.72 9.65 -6.60
N ARG A 30 -6.60 10.28 -7.38
CA ARG A 30 -7.77 9.60 -7.98
C ARG A 30 -7.35 8.90 -9.26
N ALA A 31 -7.82 7.67 -9.46
CA ALA A 31 -7.57 6.91 -10.68
C ALA A 31 -8.71 5.93 -10.96
N GLN A 32 -8.91 5.57 -12.23
CA GLN A 32 -9.81 4.48 -12.62
C GLN A 32 -9.19 3.10 -12.36
N THR A 33 -7.86 3.01 -12.33
CA THR A 33 -7.11 1.78 -12.09
C THR A 33 -5.89 2.10 -11.24
N VAL A 34 -5.67 1.30 -10.20
CA VAL A 34 -4.51 1.41 -9.30
C VAL A 34 -3.76 0.09 -9.36
N ILE A 35 -2.45 0.15 -9.64
CA ILE A 35 -1.57 -1.02 -9.68
C ILE A 35 -0.66 -0.95 -8.46
N LEU A 36 -0.73 -1.96 -7.60
CA LEU A 36 0.20 -2.11 -6.49
C LEU A 36 1.42 -2.90 -6.96
N ALA A 37 2.57 -2.23 -6.96
CA ALA A 37 3.87 -2.81 -7.31
C ALA A 37 4.91 -2.49 -6.22
N THR A 38 4.50 -2.64 -4.95
CA THR A 38 5.26 -2.18 -3.78
C THR A 38 6.34 -3.15 -3.30
N GLY A 39 6.54 -4.28 -3.99
CA GLY A 39 7.48 -5.32 -3.59
C GLY A 39 6.99 -6.18 -2.42
N GLY A 40 7.93 -6.84 -1.73
CA GLY A 40 7.64 -7.80 -0.64
C GLY A 40 7.77 -7.23 0.78
N TYR A 41 7.73 -8.14 1.76
CA TYR A 41 7.70 -7.84 3.20
C TYR A 41 8.84 -8.52 3.99
N GLY A 42 10.00 -8.75 3.37
CA GLY A 42 11.13 -9.46 3.99
C GLY A 42 11.62 -8.83 5.31
N ARG A 43 11.35 -7.53 5.52
CA ARG A 43 11.65 -6.84 6.79
C ARG A 43 10.76 -7.24 7.96
N ALA A 44 9.80 -8.13 7.76
CA ALA A 44 9.10 -8.83 8.84
C ALA A 44 10.02 -9.80 9.61
N TYR A 45 11.13 -10.24 9.01
CA TYR A 45 12.08 -11.17 9.62
C TYR A 45 13.30 -10.45 10.20
N PHE A 46 13.90 -11.05 11.23
CA PHE A 46 15.09 -10.51 11.90
C PHE A 46 16.31 -10.42 10.95
N SER A 47 16.55 -11.49 10.19
CA SER A 47 17.61 -11.57 9.18
C SER A 47 16.99 -11.79 7.81
N ALA A 48 17.26 -10.87 6.88
CA ALA A 48 16.75 -10.91 5.52
C ALA A 48 17.74 -10.22 4.57
N THR A 49 17.79 -10.69 3.32
CA THR A 49 18.56 -10.03 2.24
C THR A 49 17.83 -8.82 1.67
N SER A 50 16.52 -8.69 1.94
CA SER A 50 15.69 -7.59 1.47
C SER A 50 16.16 -6.25 2.01
N ALA A 51 16.02 -5.21 1.18
CA ALA A 51 16.29 -3.84 1.60
C ALA A 51 15.38 -3.43 2.78
N HIS A 52 15.80 -2.40 3.53
CA HIS A 52 15.04 -1.84 4.66
C HIS A 52 13.65 -1.33 4.27
N THR A 53 13.43 -1.02 3.00
CA THR A 53 12.15 -0.54 2.45
C THR A 53 11.21 -1.66 2.01
N CYS A 54 11.60 -2.94 2.11
CA CYS A 54 10.72 -4.07 1.79
C CYS A 54 9.82 -4.41 2.99
N THR A 55 8.86 -3.52 3.28
CA THR A 55 8.01 -3.53 4.48
C THR A 55 6.59 -4.04 4.26
N GLY A 56 6.23 -4.45 3.03
CA GLY A 56 4.91 -5.02 2.75
C GLY A 56 3.78 -4.00 2.66
N ASP A 57 4.07 -2.75 2.31
CA ASP A 57 3.08 -1.66 2.38
C ASP A 57 1.83 -1.91 1.54
N GLY A 58 1.98 -2.43 0.31
CA GLY A 58 0.86 -2.82 -0.54
C GLY A 58 0.00 -3.93 0.06
N ASN A 59 0.63 -4.95 0.64
CA ASN A 59 -0.07 -6.05 1.33
C ASN A 59 -0.92 -5.50 2.48
N ALA A 60 -0.35 -4.58 3.25
CA ALA A 60 -1.05 -3.95 4.37
C ALA A 60 -2.21 -3.06 3.90
N MET A 61 -2.05 -2.29 2.81
CA MET A 61 -3.12 -1.49 2.21
C MET A 61 -4.29 -2.36 1.72
N VAL A 62 -3.99 -3.49 1.08
CA VAL A 62 -5.01 -4.47 0.62
C VAL A 62 -5.74 -5.07 1.81
N LEU A 63 -5.01 -5.52 2.84
CA LEU A 63 -5.61 -6.13 4.02
C LEU A 63 -6.53 -5.15 4.77
N ARG A 64 -6.12 -3.88 4.93
CA ARG A 64 -6.95 -2.83 5.55
C ARG A 64 -8.18 -2.48 4.71
N ALA A 65 -8.12 -2.62 3.40
CA ALA A 65 -9.27 -2.50 2.51
C ALA A 65 -10.24 -3.70 2.59
N GLY A 66 -9.97 -4.70 3.44
CA GLY A 66 -10.79 -5.89 3.61
C GLY A 66 -10.63 -6.92 2.49
N LEU A 67 -9.59 -6.79 1.66
CA LEU A 67 -9.31 -7.71 0.57
C LEU A 67 -8.35 -8.82 1.03
N PRO A 68 -8.50 -10.05 0.52
CA PRO A 68 -7.67 -11.17 0.93
C PRO A 68 -6.25 -11.06 0.35
N LEU A 69 -5.29 -11.56 1.12
CA LEU A 69 -3.96 -11.94 0.64
C LEU A 69 -3.92 -13.46 0.48
N GLN A 70 -3.01 -13.97 -0.34
CA GLN A 70 -2.87 -15.41 -0.58
C GLN A 70 -1.42 -15.84 -0.36
N ASP A 71 -1.25 -17.03 0.21
CA ASP A 71 0.04 -17.73 0.39
C ASP A 71 1.13 -16.89 1.10
N MET A 72 0.72 -16.21 2.18
CA MET A 72 1.56 -15.30 3.00
C MET A 72 2.42 -16.01 4.04
#